data_AF-A0A9W6W7S9-F1
#
_entry.id   AF-A0A9W6W7S9-F1
#
_cell.length_a   1.000
_cell.length_b   1.000
_cell.length_c   1.000
_cell.angle_alpha   90.00
_cell.angle_beta   90.00
_cell.angle_gamma   90.00
#
_symmetry.space_group_name_H-M   'P 1'
#
loop_
_entity.id
_entity.type
_entity.pdbx_description
1 polymer ?
#
loop_
_entity_poly.entity_id
_entity_poly.type
_entity_poly.pdbx_seq_one_letter_code
_entity_poly.pdbx_strand_id
1 'polypeptide(L)'
;MLINKNVHYKTLLLSLYYNNDGPYGYYPLLSQGGAGEGDKETFVAAAHYYHLPYYQVYKLPGRAFGWFNEDHNYEHSSIVQYNPLIDYELLQEAKKKISEDIKNAEESNKKFEYSYDNYFGSKFFTPENSQPLFYHVHDPKMDPFQIQTKGFTFNLDNKKIRNLGDEFPQFNFDLEKFIWSSINHYICDEKIKFKCFEKYNYDDLCGDWMRSQLEFLESTSKELFKNYEKENKNQDKKFKEQLEDIKKRVGKEDSSAIIDSKAEAEKKEKEKKEKEIKDTENKDNDTKEGGVTEDTKNIINNKDTKDSKELKDSKEKMEADIAAVKDAALKAAAAAEAMAKAGKPNEKKKLN
;
A
#
# COMPACT_ATOMS: atom_id res chain seq x y z
N MET A 1 3.14 -2.84 11.06
CA MET A 1 2.08 -3.52 11.82
C MET A 1 0.88 -2.59 11.92
N LEU A 2 -0.33 -3.11 11.70
CA LEU A 2 -1.57 -2.37 11.87
C LEU A 2 -2.35 -3.02 13.01
N ILE A 3 -2.92 -2.22 13.93
CA ILE A 3 -3.65 -2.74 15.09
C ILE A 3 -4.97 -2.00 15.29
N ASN A 4 -6.06 -2.76 15.41
CA ASN A 4 -7.35 -2.21 15.80
C ASN A 4 -7.41 -2.09 17.33
N LYS A 5 -7.28 -0.87 17.86
CA LYS A 5 -7.22 -0.62 19.31
C LYS A 5 -8.48 -1.05 20.06
N ASN A 6 -9.66 -1.01 19.44
CA ASN A 6 -10.91 -1.41 20.08
C ASN A 6 -10.99 -2.93 20.27
N VAL A 7 -10.56 -3.69 19.26
CA VAL A 7 -10.52 -5.16 19.31
C VAL A 7 -9.35 -5.67 20.14
N HIS A 8 -8.18 -5.02 19.99
CA HIS A 8 -6.89 -5.51 20.48
C HIS A 8 -6.38 -4.79 21.74
N TYR A 9 -7.24 -4.09 22.49
CA TYR A 9 -6.81 -3.42 23.71
C TYR A 9 -6.14 -4.40 24.70
N LYS A 10 -6.72 -5.59 24.89
CA LYS A 10 -6.13 -6.63 25.75
C LYS A 10 -4.80 -7.16 25.20
N THR A 11 -4.72 -7.36 23.87
CA THR A 11 -3.46 -7.70 23.19
C THR A 11 -2.39 -6.69 23.52
N LEU A 12 -2.68 -5.37 23.41
CA LEU A 12 -1.72 -4.31 23.71
C LEU A 12 -1.18 -4.37 25.14
N LEU A 13 -2.05 -4.60 26.12
CA LEU A 13 -1.65 -4.71 27.53
C LEU A 13 -0.75 -5.92 27.78
N LEU A 14 -1.06 -7.07 27.18
CA LEU A 14 -0.25 -8.27 27.35
C LEU A 14 1.06 -8.21 26.56
N SER A 15 1.05 -7.64 25.35
CA SER A 15 2.29 -7.35 24.63
C SER A 15 3.19 -6.39 25.39
N LEU A 16 2.62 -5.40 26.11
CA LEU A 16 3.40 -4.53 26.99
C LEU A 16 4.09 -5.32 28.10
N TYR A 17 3.37 -6.25 28.74
CA TYR A 17 3.96 -7.15 29.73
C TYR A 17 5.10 -8.00 29.13
N TYR A 18 4.89 -8.58 27.96
CA TYR A 18 5.94 -9.33 27.26
C TYR A 18 7.15 -8.46 26.90
N ASN A 19 6.92 -7.23 26.44
CA ASN A 19 7.97 -6.29 26.06
C ASN A 19 8.76 -5.75 27.25
N ASN A 20 8.15 -5.69 28.45
CA ASN A 20 8.84 -5.28 29.68
C ASN A 20 10.02 -6.20 29.99
N ASP A 21 9.81 -7.51 29.88
CA ASP A 21 10.84 -8.54 30.07
C ASP A 21 11.32 -9.11 28.72
N GLY A 22 11.20 -8.31 27.66
CA GLY A 22 11.43 -8.72 26.27
C GLY A 22 12.85 -9.24 26.05
N PRO A 23 13.90 -8.40 26.19
CA PRO A 23 15.28 -8.79 25.87
C PRO A 23 15.80 -10.01 26.64
N TYR A 24 15.36 -10.19 27.89
CA TYR A 24 15.85 -11.25 28.77
C TYR A 24 14.97 -12.50 28.79
N GLY A 25 13.80 -12.47 28.15
CA GLY A 25 12.83 -13.55 28.22
C GLY A 25 12.06 -13.72 26.92
N TYR A 26 11.11 -12.83 26.65
CA TYR A 26 10.12 -13.06 25.60
C TYR A 26 10.67 -12.94 24.17
N TYR A 27 11.62 -12.04 23.91
CA TYR A 27 12.21 -11.89 22.57
C TYR A 27 12.93 -13.17 22.14
N PRO A 28 13.95 -13.68 22.85
CA PRO A 28 14.63 -14.90 22.43
C PRO A 28 13.70 -16.13 22.43
N LEU A 29 12.71 -16.16 23.33
CA LEU A 29 11.71 -17.24 23.34
C LEU A 29 10.85 -17.25 22.07
N LEU A 30 10.40 -16.08 21.61
CA LEU A 30 9.50 -15.96 20.45
C LEU A 30 10.26 -15.93 19.12
N SER A 31 11.45 -15.32 19.08
CA SER A 31 12.27 -15.11 17.88
C SER A 31 13.27 -16.24 17.61
N GLN A 32 13.59 -17.04 18.65
CA GLN A 32 14.69 -18.01 18.64
C GLN A 32 16.06 -17.38 18.29
N GLY A 33 16.28 -16.12 18.70
CA GLY A 33 17.51 -15.37 18.42
C GLY A 33 17.65 -14.89 16.98
N GLY A 34 16.53 -14.79 16.26
CA GLY A 34 16.49 -14.32 14.88
C GLY A 34 16.96 -12.86 14.72
N ALA A 35 17.56 -12.53 13.58
CA ALA A 35 17.96 -11.17 13.27
C ALA A 35 16.75 -10.22 13.27
N GLY A 36 16.86 -9.11 14.01
CA GLY A 36 15.77 -8.14 14.14
C GLY A 36 14.70 -8.53 15.15
N GLU A 37 14.98 -9.46 16.06
CA GLU A 37 14.11 -9.80 17.19
C GLU A 37 13.70 -8.55 17.99
N GLY A 38 12.46 -8.55 18.49
CA GLY A 38 12.02 -7.47 19.35
C GLY A 38 10.54 -7.54 19.71
N ASP A 39 9.95 -6.35 19.78
CA ASP A 39 8.60 -6.16 20.29
C ASP A 39 7.51 -6.72 19.36
N LYS A 40 7.80 -6.84 18.06
CA LYS A 40 6.83 -7.20 17.01
C LYS A 40 6.23 -8.59 17.22
N GLU A 41 7.02 -9.53 17.68
CA GLU A 41 6.64 -10.93 17.89
C GLU A 41 5.65 -11.08 19.06
N THR A 42 5.70 -10.15 20.01
CA THR A 42 4.85 -10.19 21.22
C THR A 42 3.38 -9.92 20.92
N PHE A 43 3.07 -9.15 19.88
CA PHE A 43 1.69 -8.80 19.53
C PHE A 43 0.90 -10.01 19.02
N VAL A 44 1.53 -10.84 18.20
CA VAL A 44 0.90 -12.07 17.69
C VAL A 44 0.69 -13.08 18.83
N ALA A 45 1.71 -13.27 19.68
CA ALA A 45 1.61 -14.13 20.85
C ALA A 45 0.47 -13.68 21.79
N ALA A 46 0.38 -12.37 22.06
CA ALA A 46 -0.68 -11.81 22.91
C ALA A 46 -2.07 -11.91 22.28
N ALA A 47 -2.22 -11.68 20.97
CA ALA A 47 -3.50 -11.85 20.27
C ALA A 47 -3.95 -13.31 20.28
N HIS A 48 -3.02 -14.24 20.07
CA HIS A 48 -3.28 -15.67 20.14
C HIS A 48 -3.78 -16.10 21.53
N TYR A 49 -3.14 -15.64 22.61
CA TYR A 49 -3.57 -15.93 23.98
C TYR A 49 -5.02 -15.50 24.27
N TYR A 50 -5.43 -14.32 23.79
CA TYR A 50 -6.80 -13.83 23.97
C TYR A 50 -7.81 -14.34 22.93
N HIS A 51 -7.39 -15.24 22.03
CA HIS A 51 -8.20 -15.71 20.90
C HIS A 51 -8.77 -14.56 20.04
N LEU A 52 -7.99 -13.48 19.89
CA LEU A 52 -8.37 -12.33 19.06
C LEU A 52 -7.92 -12.54 17.61
N PRO A 53 -8.65 -12.00 16.62
CA PRO A 53 -8.33 -12.21 15.22
C PRO A 53 -7.05 -11.47 14.83
N TYR A 54 -6.07 -12.20 14.30
CA TYR A 54 -4.83 -11.64 13.76
C TYR A 54 -4.47 -12.27 12.42
N TYR A 55 -3.62 -11.58 11.67
CA TYR A 55 -3.09 -12.06 10.40
C TYR A 55 -1.59 -11.76 10.30
N GLN A 56 -0.81 -12.78 9.94
CA GLN A 56 0.61 -12.65 9.64
C GLN A 56 0.80 -12.70 8.13
N VAL A 57 1.50 -11.70 7.59
CA VAL A 57 1.74 -11.55 6.15
C VAL A 57 2.72 -12.62 5.69
N TYR A 58 2.40 -13.30 4.58
CA TYR A 58 3.24 -14.35 4.00
C TYR A 58 4.25 -13.79 2.98
N LYS A 59 3.87 -12.74 2.25
CA LYS A 59 4.75 -12.04 1.33
C LYS A 59 5.91 -11.44 2.10
N LEU A 60 7.10 -11.99 1.85
CA LEU A 60 8.35 -11.46 2.40
C LEU A 60 8.58 -10.02 1.89
N PRO A 61 9.14 -9.15 2.74
CA PRO A 61 9.49 -7.79 2.33
C PRO A 61 10.41 -7.80 1.12
N GLY A 62 10.16 -6.88 0.19
CA GLY A 62 11.08 -6.62 -0.91
C GLY A 62 12.32 -5.93 -0.36
N ARG A 63 13.50 -6.37 -0.77
CA ARG A 63 14.72 -5.59 -0.58
C ARG A 63 14.91 -4.79 -1.84
N ALA A 64 14.90 -3.48 -1.70
CA ALA A 64 14.99 -2.62 -2.86
C ALA A 64 16.06 -1.58 -2.60
N PHE A 65 17.02 -1.55 -3.53
CA PHE A 65 17.91 -0.43 -3.76
C PHE A 65 18.97 -0.24 -2.68
N GLY A 66 20.04 0.43 -3.06
CA GLY A 66 21.22 0.56 -2.24
C GLY A 66 22.37 1.18 -3.02
N TRP A 67 23.46 1.47 -2.32
CA TRP A 67 24.67 2.01 -2.90
C TRP A 67 25.89 1.30 -2.35
N PHE A 68 27.04 1.55 -2.97
CA PHE A 68 28.33 1.26 -2.35
C PHE A 68 28.81 2.49 -1.59
N ASN A 69 29.04 2.34 -0.29
CA ASN A 69 29.62 3.39 0.53
C ASN A 69 31.13 3.49 0.28
N GLU A 70 31.79 4.49 0.87
CA GLU A 70 33.24 4.71 0.72
C GLU A 70 34.09 3.52 1.20
N ASP A 71 33.56 2.71 2.11
CA ASP A 71 34.19 1.48 2.61
C ASP A 71 33.97 0.26 1.68
N HIS A 72 33.42 0.48 0.47
CA HIS A 72 33.06 -0.55 -0.50
C HIS A 72 32.01 -1.56 -0.01
N ASN A 73 31.22 -1.21 1.02
CA ASN A 73 30.11 -2.02 1.48
C ASN A 73 28.82 -1.64 0.74
N TYR A 74 28.03 -2.66 0.36
CA TYR A 74 26.71 -2.43 -0.21
C TYR A 74 25.71 -2.16 0.91
N GLU A 75 25.25 -0.92 0.99
CA GLU A 75 24.19 -0.50 1.91
C GLU A 75 22.85 -0.64 1.20
N HIS A 76 21.94 -1.46 1.74
CA HIS A 76 20.57 -1.49 1.26
C HIS A 76 19.84 -0.27 1.79
N SER A 77 19.03 0.38 0.96
CA SER A 77 18.41 1.66 1.31
C SER A 77 16.99 1.55 1.79
N SER A 78 16.22 0.67 1.14
CA SER A 78 14.77 0.62 1.34
C SER A 78 14.24 -0.79 1.44
N ILE A 79 13.22 -0.95 2.28
CA ILE A 79 12.46 -2.19 2.42
C ILE A 79 11.03 -1.94 1.96
N VAL A 80 10.55 -2.77 1.04
CA VAL A 80 9.20 -2.69 0.48
C VAL A 80 8.28 -3.63 1.26
N GLN A 81 7.20 -3.09 1.81
CA GLN A 81 6.16 -3.84 2.50
C GLN A 81 4.90 -3.87 1.64
N TYR A 82 4.33 -5.05 1.50
CA TYR A 82 3.20 -5.29 0.61
C TYR A 82 1.86 -5.16 1.32
N ASN A 83 0.81 -5.00 0.52
CA ASN A 83 -0.56 -4.82 0.94
C ASN A 83 -1.07 -6.12 1.59
N PRO A 84 -1.42 -6.10 2.89
CA PRO A 84 -1.88 -7.30 3.59
C PRO A 84 -3.23 -7.81 3.12
N LEU A 85 -4.03 -7.00 2.42
CA LEU A 85 -5.31 -7.46 1.85
C LEU A 85 -5.09 -8.37 0.64
N ILE A 86 -4.20 -7.97 -0.28
CA ILE A 86 -3.81 -8.79 -1.44
C ILE A 86 -3.12 -10.07 -0.97
N ASP A 87 -2.23 -9.96 0.03
CA ASP A 87 -1.60 -11.13 0.66
C ASP A 87 -2.65 -12.12 1.21
N TYR A 88 -3.71 -11.62 1.85
CA TYR A 88 -4.78 -12.46 2.38
C TYR A 88 -5.61 -13.14 1.28
N GLU A 89 -5.88 -12.44 0.18
CA GLU A 89 -6.55 -13.02 -0.99
C GLU A 89 -5.72 -14.17 -1.59
N LEU A 90 -4.42 -13.94 -1.79
CA LEU A 90 -3.48 -14.98 -2.23
C LEU A 90 -3.43 -16.16 -1.26
N LEU A 91 -3.51 -15.92 0.04
CA LEU A 91 -3.59 -17.01 1.02
C LEU A 91 -4.84 -17.89 0.82
N GLN A 92 -5.99 -17.31 0.47
CA GLN A 92 -7.18 -18.11 0.19
C GLN A 92 -7.00 -18.94 -1.10
N GLU A 93 -6.37 -18.37 -2.11
CA GLU A 93 -6.03 -19.08 -3.35
C GLU A 93 -5.05 -20.24 -3.08
N ALA A 94 -4.02 -20.02 -2.25
CA ALA A 94 -3.08 -21.06 -1.85
C ALA A 94 -3.80 -22.24 -1.17
N LYS A 95 -4.73 -21.96 -0.25
CA LYS A 95 -5.53 -23.00 0.42
C LYS A 95 -6.41 -23.78 -0.55
N LYS A 96 -7.05 -23.09 -1.50
CA LYS A 96 -7.84 -23.71 -2.55
C LYS A 96 -6.95 -24.61 -3.42
N LYS A 97 -5.80 -24.12 -3.85
CA LYS A 97 -4.83 -24.86 -4.66
C LYS A 97 -4.32 -26.12 -3.96
N ILE A 98 -4.00 -26.06 -2.67
CA ILE A 98 -3.63 -27.25 -1.89
C ILE A 98 -4.76 -28.29 -1.94
N SER A 99 -6.00 -27.86 -1.71
CA SER A 99 -7.16 -28.76 -1.71
C SER A 99 -7.38 -29.40 -3.08
N GLU A 100 -7.15 -28.67 -4.16
CA GLU A 100 -7.22 -29.18 -5.54
C GLU A 100 -6.06 -30.14 -5.86
N ASP A 101 -4.84 -29.80 -5.48
CA ASP A 101 -3.66 -30.64 -5.71
C ASP A 101 -3.75 -31.97 -4.93
N ILE A 102 -4.34 -31.97 -3.72
CA ILE A 102 -4.66 -33.19 -2.96
C ILE A 102 -5.63 -34.07 -3.73
N LYS A 103 -6.77 -33.51 -4.18
CA LYS A 103 -7.78 -34.25 -4.96
C LYS A 103 -7.20 -34.83 -6.25
N ASN A 104 -6.45 -34.02 -7.00
CA ASN A 104 -5.82 -34.44 -8.25
C ASN A 104 -4.81 -35.58 -8.03
N ALA A 105 -4.08 -35.55 -6.91
CA ALA A 105 -3.16 -36.62 -6.53
C ALA A 105 -3.93 -37.93 -6.23
N GLU A 106 -5.03 -37.85 -5.48
CA GLU A 106 -5.91 -38.99 -5.20
C GLU A 106 -6.49 -39.59 -6.49
N GLU A 107 -7.04 -38.77 -7.38
CA GLU A 107 -7.61 -39.20 -8.67
C GLU A 107 -6.56 -39.82 -9.61
N SER A 108 -5.33 -39.31 -9.57
CA SER A 108 -4.23 -39.81 -10.38
C SER A 108 -3.50 -41.00 -9.74
N ASN A 109 -3.96 -41.49 -8.59
CA ASN A 109 -3.30 -42.51 -7.78
C ASN A 109 -1.82 -42.17 -7.49
N LYS A 110 -1.52 -40.88 -7.30
CA LYS A 110 -0.21 -40.34 -6.93
C LYS A 110 -0.23 -39.85 -5.49
N LYS A 111 0.93 -39.85 -4.83
CA LYS A 111 1.07 -39.26 -3.50
C LYS A 111 1.14 -37.74 -3.61
N PHE A 112 0.33 -37.03 -2.81
CA PHE A 112 0.47 -35.59 -2.62
C PHE A 112 1.77 -35.28 -1.86
N GLU A 113 2.59 -34.39 -2.42
CA GLU A 113 3.83 -33.92 -1.80
C GLU A 113 3.71 -32.43 -1.47
N TYR A 114 3.68 -32.14 -0.17
CA TYR A 114 3.59 -30.77 0.32
C TYR A 114 4.94 -30.05 0.21
N SER A 115 4.91 -28.82 -0.30
CA SER A 115 6.06 -27.92 -0.31
C SER A 115 5.64 -26.54 0.19
N TYR A 116 6.19 -26.10 1.32
CA TYR A 116 5.90 -24.78 1.88
C TYR A 116 6.19 -23.69 0.84
N ASP A 117 7.33 -23.76 0.15
CA ASP A 117 7.72 -22.71 -0.79
C ASP A 117 6.77 -22.59 -1.99
N ASN A 118 6.17 -23.71 -2.42
CA ASN A 118 5.23 -23.74 -3.55
C ASN A 118 3.84 -23.16 -3.20
N TYR A 119 3.47 -23.09 -1.92
CA TYR A 119 2.13 -22.66 -1.49
C TYR A 119 2.13 -21.41 -0.60
N PHE A 120 3.18 -21.22 0.20
CA PHE A 120 3.27 -20.18 1.23
C PHE A 120 4.61 -19.42 1.20
N GLY A 121 5.54 -19.81 0.33
CA GLY A 121 6.82 -19.14 0.20
C GLY A 121 6.93 -18.29 -1.06
N SER A 122 8.18 -18.10 -1.47
CA SER A 122 8.57 -17.13 -2.49
C SER A 122 8.10 -17.47 -3.90
N LYS A 123 7.77 -18.74 -4.17
CA LYS A 123 7.20 -19.17 -5.46
C LYS A 123 5.72 -18.86 -5.61
N PHE A 124 4.99 -18.72 -4.50
CA PHE A 124 3.57 -18.40 -4.53
C PHE A 124 3.32 -16.91 -4.27
N PHE A 125 3.99 -16.34 -3.26
CA PHE A 125 3.89 -14.92 -2.92
C PHE A 125 5.02 -14.14 -3.59
N THR A 126 4.82 -13.80 -4.87
CA THR A 126 5.84 -13.16 -5.70
C THR A 126 5.65 -11.63 -5.73
N PRO A 127 6.67 -10.84 -6.12
CA PRO A 127 6.48 -9.41 -6.34
C PRO A 127 5.39 -9.10 -7.37
N GLU A 128 5.24 -9.92 -8.41
CA GLU A 128 4.34 -9.66 -9.54
C GLU A 128 2.86 -9.86 -9.21
N ASN A 129 2.53 -10.72 -8.25
CA ASN A 129 1.15 -10.91 -7.78
C ASN A 129 0.85 -10.16 -6.48
N SER A 130 1.81 -9.38 -5.98
CA SER A 130 1.66 -8.57 -4.78
C SER A 130 1.61 -7.08 -5.12
N GLN A 131 1.10 -6.28 -4.19
CA GLN A 131 1.03 -4.84 -4.34
C GLN A 131 1.80 -4.16 -3.19
N PRO A 132 2.79 -3.28 -3.43
CA PRO A 132 3.43 -2.51 -2.38
C PRO A 132 2.46 -1.56 -1.74
N LEU A 133 2.66 -1.37 -0.44
CA LEU A 133 1.88 -0.45 0.36
C LEU A 133 2.76 0.55 1.10
N PHE A 134 3.90 0.10 1.63
CA PHE A 134 4.83 0.97 2.35
C PHE A 134 6.27 0.77 1.88
N TYR A 135 7.02 1.87 1.87
CA TYR A 135 8.47 1.87 1.64
C TYR A 135 9.12 2.38 2.92
N HIS A 136 9.89 1.52 3.56
CA HIS A 136 10.68 1.89 4.72
C HIS A 136 12.09 2.25 4.27
N VAL A 137 12.37 3.54 4.16
CA VAL A 137 13.71 4.06 3.88
C VAL A 137 14.48 4.09 5.20
N HIS A 138 15.46 3.22 5.35
CA HIS A 138 16.24 3.13 6.59
C HIS A 138 17.66 3.68 6.44
N ASP A 139 18.27 3.64 5.25
CA ASP A 139 19.61 4.18 5.04
C ASP A 139 19.82 4.75 3.60
N PRO A 140 20.14 6.04 3.41
CA PRO A 140 20.22 7.06 4.43
C PRO A 140 18.82 7.35 4.96
N LYS A 141 18.74 7.69 6.23
CA LYS A 141 17.55 8.41 6.70
C LYS A 141 17.41 9.68 5.85
N MET A 142 16.16 10.06 5.57
CA MET A 142 15.86 11.20 4.69
C MET A 142 16.14 12.55 5.38
N ASP A 143 17.42 12.78 5.70
CA ASP A 143 17.98 14.04 6.16
C ASP A 143 18.69 14.68 4.95
N PRO A 144 18.12 15.72 4.33
CA PRO A 144 18.63 16.26 3.08
C PRO A 144 20.03 16.88 3.23
N PHE A 145 20.33 17.48 4.39
CA PHE A 145 21.64 18.08 4.65
C PHE A 145 22.69 16.99 4.86
N GLN A 146 22.39 15.95 5.62
CA GLN A 146 23.32 14.84 5.79
C GLN A 146 23.60 14.14 4.46
N ILE A 147 22.56 13.88 3.66
CA ILE A 147 22.70 13.26 2.34
C ILE A 147 23.56 14.12 1.42
N GLN A 148 23.33 15.43 1.40
CA GLN A 148 24.11 16.38 0.60
C GLN A 148 25.57 16.44 1.07
N THR A 149 25.82 16.61 2.36
CA THR A 149 27.17 16.81 2.91
C THR A 149 28.02 15.55 2.80
N LYS A 150 27.40 14.36 2.93
CA LYS A 150 28.09 13.07 2.81
C LYS A 150 28.16 12.54 1.38
N GLY A 151 27.58 13.22 0.40
CA GLY A 151 27.61 12.77 -0.99
C GLY A 151 26.87 11.44 -1.22
N PHE A 152 25.86 11.14 -0.42
CA PHE A 152 25.13 9.87 -0.46
C PHE A 152 24.30 9.65 -1.74
N THR A 153 24.16 10.66 -2.58
CA THR A 153 23.56 10.54 -3.92
C THR A 153 24.59 10.19 -4.99
N PHE A 154 25.83 9.86 -4.63
CA PHE A 154 26.91 9.55 -5.55
C PHE A 154 27.49 8.15 -5.26
N ASN A 155 27.95 7.48 -6.32
CA ASN A 155 28.72 6.23 -6.19
C ASN A 155 30.23 6.50 -6.05
N LEU A 156 31.01 5.43 -5.92
CA LEU A 156 32.47 5.45 -5.84
C LEU A 156 33.16 6.09 -7.07
N ASP A 157 32.50 6.12 -8.23
CA ASP A 157 32.99 6.80 -9.44
C ASP A 157 32.59 8.29 -9.49
N ASN A 158 32.04 8.82 -8.40
CA ASN A 158 31.48 10.17 -8.30
C ASN A 158 30.35 10.46 -9.32
N LYS A 159 29.62 9.43 -9.72
CA LYS A 159 28.43 9.54 -10.57
C LYS A 159 27.19 9.54 -9.70
N LYS A 160 26.21 10.35 -10.07
CA LYS A 160 24.91 10.37 -9.39
C LYS A 160 24.20 9.02 -9.51
N ILE A 161 23.56 8.62 -8.42
CA ILE A 161 22.78 7.41 -8.31
C ILE A 161 21.41 7.71 -7.69
N ARG A 162 20.46 6.80 -7.89
CA ARG A 162 19.17 6.81 -7.20
C ARG A 162 19.26 6.05 -5.90
N ASN A 163 18.88 6.69 -4.80
CA ASN A 163 18.91 6.05 -3.48
C ASN A 163 17.72 5.10 -3.27
N LEU A 164 16.61 5.34 -3.94
CA LEU A 164 15.46 4.43 -4.03
C LEU A 164 15.45 3.70 -5.38
N GLY A 165 16.64 3.62 -6.01
CA GLY A 165 17.04 2.85 -7.18
C GLY A 165 16.16 2.92 -8.43
N ASP A 166 16.43 1.96 -9.32
CA ASP A 166 16.12 2.04 -10.75
C ASP A 166 15.03 1.08 -11.20
N GLU A 167 14.45 0.30 -10.29
CA GLU A 167 13.30 -0.57 -10.60
C GLU A 167 12.02 0.13 -10.16
N PHE A 168 11.53 1.05 -11.00
CA PHE A 168 10.18 1.58 -10.84
C PHE A 168 9.26 0.88 -11.81
N PRO A 169 8.45 -0.06 -11.29
CA PRO A 169 7.02 0.17 -11.38
C PRO A 169 6.14 -0.57 -10.38
N GLN A 170 5.86 0.04 -9.23
CA GLN A 170 4.72 -0.40 -8.41
C GLN A 170 3.86 0.79 -7.92
N PHE A 171 4.25 2.02 -8.25
CA PHE A 171 3.43 3.22 -8.14
C PHE A 171 3.36 3.94 -9.49
N ASN A 172 2.26 4.67 -9.71
CA ASN A 172 2.07 5.48 -10.91
C ASN A 172 2.85 6.82 -10.88
N PHE A 173 3.87 6.93 -10.03
CA PHE A 173 4.73 8.12 -9.92
C PHE A 173 6.11 7.73 -9.37
N ASP A 174 7.08 8.64 -9.55
CA ASP A 174 8.45 8.47 -9.07
C ASP A 174 8.58 8.92 -7.60
N LEU A 175 8.79 7.97 -6.68
CA LEU A 175 8.84 8.24 -5.25
C LEU A 175 10.03 9.09 -4.84
N GLU A 176 11.23 8.79 -5.35
CA GLU A 176 12.44 9.53 -4.97
C GLU A 176 12.37 10.98 -5.43
N LYS A 177 11.95 11.18 -6.69
CA LYS A 177 11.70 12.52 -7.23
C LYS A 177 10.63 13.25 -6.44
N PHE A 178 9.53 12.58 -6.08
CA PHE A 178 8.46 13.17 -5.27
C PHE A 178 8.98 13.64 -3.91
N ILE A 179 9.78 12.83 -3.21
CA ILE A 179 10.35 13.20 -1.91
C ILE A 179 11.30 14.40 -2.07
N TRP A 180 12.23 14.36 -3.02
CA TRP A 180 13.15 15.48 -3.25
C TRP A 180 12.45 16.76 -3.69
N SER A 181 11.41 16.66 -4.51
CA SER A 181 10.59 17.81 -4.90
C SER A 181 9.85 18.41 -3.71
N SER A 182 9.35 17.56 -2.79
CA SER A 182 8.73 18.00 -1.55
C SER A 182 9.73 18.70 -0.64
N ILE A 183 10.95 18.17 -0.52
CA ILE A 183 12.05 18.79 0.23
C ILE A 183 12.40 20.15 -0.36
N ASN A 184 12.58 20.25 -1.69
CA ASN A 184 12.84 21.53 -2.36
C ASN A 184 11.75 22.55 -2.05
N HIS A 185 10.48 22.14 -2.20
CA HIS A 185 9.34 23.04 -1.95
C HIS A 185 9.36 23.60 -0.53
N TYR A 186 9.45 22.75 0.49
CA TYR A 186 9.35 23.22 1.88
C TYR A 186 10.63 23.88 2.41
N ILE A 187 11.81 23.38 2.03
CA ILE A 187 13.09 23.87 2.56
C ILE A 187 13.64 25.05 1.74
N CYS A 188 13.55 24.98 0.41
CA CYS A 188 14.19 25.95 -0.48
C CYS A 188 13.24 27.04 -0.97
N ASP A 189 12.01 26.68 -1.36
CA ASP A 189 11.05 27.64 -1.88
C ASP A 189 10.32 28.37 -0.73
N GLU A 190 9.70 27.62 0.19
CA GLU A 190 8.96 28.15 1.35
C GLU A 190 9.88 28.57 2.51
N LYS A 191 11.15 28.16 2.48
CA LYS A 191 12.18 28.50 3.48
C LYS A 191 11.76 28.18 4.92
N ILE A 192 11.07 27.06 5.12
CA ILE A 192 10.66 26.61 6.44
C ILE A 192 11.90 26.29 7.28
N LYS A 193 11.99 26.93 8.45
CA LYS A 193 13.08 26.72 9.40
C LYS A 193 12.72 25.60 10.36
N PHE A 194 13.44 24.49 10.26
CA PHE A 194 13.32 23.38 11.19
C PHE A 194 14.44 23.48 12.24
N LYS A 195 14.08 23.33 13.52
CA LYS A 195 15.03 23.40 14.62
C LYS A 195 16.20 22.41 14.48
N CYS A 196 15.93 21.23 13.92
CA CYS A 196 16.95 20.22 13.67
C CYS A 196 17.98 20.62 12.60
N PHE A 197 17.70 21.64 11.79
CA PHE A 197 18.56 22.09 10.69
C PHE A 197 19.22 23.46 10.93
N GLU A 198 19.05 24.07 12.11
CA GLU A 198 19.61 25.40 12.43
C GLU A 198 21.12 25.50 12.26
N LYS A 199 21.84 24.38 12.42
CA LYS A 199 23.30 24.32 12.29
C LYS A 199 23.81 24.30 10.84
N TYR A 200 22.92 24.10 9.85
CA TYR A 200 23.31 23.97 8.46
C TYR A 200 23.13 25.28 7.69
N ASN A 201 23.96 25.48 6.68
CA ASN A 201 23.75 26.53 5.70
C ASN A 201 22.77 26.05 4.63
N TYR A 202 21.61 26.71 4.54
CA TYR A 202 20.56 26.34 3.59
C TYR A 202 20.98 26.56 2.13
N ASP A 203 21.88 27.52 1.87
CA ASP A 203 22.34 27.81 0.51
C ASP A 203 23.17 26.65 -0.08
N ASP A 204 23.86 25.88 0.76
CA ASP A 204 24.65 24.71 0.33
C ASP A 204 23.75 23.60 -0.22
N LEU A 205 22.55 23.45 0.37
CA LEU A 205 21.54 22.50 -0.10
C LEU A 205 20.76 23.08 -1.28
N CYS A 206 20.17 24.27 -1.09
CA CYS A 206 19.19 24.87 -2.00
C CYS A 206 19.79 25.55 -3.23
N GLY A 207 21.12 25.66 -3.32
CA GLY A 207 21.82 26.20 -4.48
C GLY A 207 21.89 25.22 -5.64
N ASP A 208 23.09 25.12 -6.25
CA ASP A 208 23.32 24.26 -7.42
C ASP A 208 23.09 22.78 -7.13
N TRP A 209 23.29 22.36 -5.88
CA TRP A 209 23.15 20.95 -5.48
C TRP A 209 21.71 20.45 -5.67
N MET A 210 20.71 21.11 -5.09
CA MET A 210 19.30 20.72 -5.22
C MET A 210 18.84 20.75 -6.67
N ARG A 211 19.21 21.79 -7.42
CA ARG A 211 18.87 21.90 -8.85
C ARG A 211 19.43 20.71 -9.63
N SER A 212 20.72 20.42 -9.45
CA SER A 212 21.38 19.28 -10.10
C SER A 212 20.74 17.96 -9.68
N GLN A 213 20.24 17.83 -8.45
CA GLN A 213 19.60 16.61 -7.97
C GLN A 213 18.24 16.40 -8.62
N LEU A 214 17.41 17.44 -8.69
CA LEU A 214 16.12 17.37 -9.35
C LEU A 214 16.25 17.12 -10.87
N GLU A 215 17.23 17.72 -11.54
CA GLU A 215 17.50 17.48 -12.97
C GLU A 215 17.94 16.03 -13.25
N PHE A 216 18.80 15.48 -12.40
CA PHE A 216 19.19 14.07 -12.47
C PHE A 216 17.97 13.15 -12.28
N LEU A 217 17.14 13.42 -11.28
CA LEU A 217 15.94 12.61 -11.03
C LEU A 217 14.94 12.73 -12.18
N GLU A 218 14.69 13.93 -12.70
CA GLU A 218 13.82 14.17 -13.87
C GLU A 218 14.26 13.39 -15.10
N SER A 219 15.56 13.44 -15.43
CA SER A 219 16.08 12.73 -16.61
C SER A 219 15.97 11.21 -16.47
N THR A 220 16.36 10.68 -15.32
CA THR A 220 16.26 9.24 -15.03
C THR A 220 14.82 8.75 -14.91
N SER A 221 13.89 9.54 -14.35
CA SER A 221 12.45 9.20 -14.30
C SER A 221 11.90 8.87 -15.68
N LYS A 222 12.26 9.65 -16.71
CA LYS A 222 11.75 9.46 -18.08
C LYS A 222 12.18 8.11 -18.66
N GLU A 223 13.41 7.68 -18.37
CA GLU A 223 13.89 6.36 -18.79
C GLU A 223 13.16 5.24 -18.05
N LEU A 224 12.94 5.39 -16.74
CA LEU A 224 12.20 4.43 -15.92
C LEU A 224 10.78 4.20 -16.45
N PHE A 225 10.01 5.28 -16.67
CA PHE A 225 8.66 5.16 -17.22
C PHE A 225 8.63 4.53 -18.61
N LYS A 226 9.60 4.85 -19.47
CA LYS A 226 9.70 4.26 -20.82
C LYS A 226 9.97 2.76 -20.76
N ASN A 227 10.80 2.30 -19.82
CA ASN A 227 11.08 0.87 -19.65
C ASN A 227 9.86 0.15 -19.07
N TYR A 228 9.19 0.75 -18.08
CA TYR A 228 7.97 0.19 -17.53
C TYR A 228 6.85 -0.01 -18.56
N GLU A 229 6.58 1.00 -19.39
CA GLU A 229 5.55 0.87 -20.43
C GLU A 229 5.83 -0.29 -21.40
N LYS A 230 7.11 -0.54 -21.71
CA LYS A 230 7.50 -1.66 -22.57
C LYS A 230 7.27 -3.00 -21.87
N GLU A 231 7.61 -3.10 -20.59
CA GLU A 231 7.42 -4.31 -19.79
C GLU A 231 5.93 -4.66 -19.64
N ASN A 232 5.08 -3.69 -19.32
CA ASN A 232 3.63 -3.89 -19.29
C ASN A 232 3.06 -4.31 -20.65
N LYS A 233 3.48 -3.66 -21.75
CA LYS A 233 3.06 -4.06 -23.11
C LYS A 233 3.49 -5.50 -23.44
N ASN A 234 4.65 -5.92 -22.96
CA ASN A 234 5.15 -7.29 -23.12
C ASN A 234 4.40 -8.29 -22.24
N GLN A 235 4.03 -7.93 -21.01
CA GLN A 235 3.20 -8.77 -20.13
C GLN A 235 1.78 -8.92 -20.68
N ASP A 236 1.15 -7.85 -21.15
CA ASP A 236 -0.14 -7.87 -21.83
C ASP A 236 -0.11 -8.71 -23.11
N LYS A 237 1.00 -8.63 -23.86
CA LYS A 237 1.22 -9.44 -25.06
C LYS A 237 1.37 -10.92 -24.70
N LYS A 238 2.16 -11.24 -23.68
CA LYS A 238 2.36 -12.62 -23.18
C LYS A 238 1.07 -13.22 -22.63
N PHE A 239 0.27 -12.42 -21.91
CA PHE A 239 -1.05 -12.82 -21.44
C PHE A 239 -2.03 -13.05 -22.60
N LYS A 240 -2.02 -12.20 -23.63
CA LYS A 240 -2.81 -12.39 -24.85
C LYS A 240 -2.37 -13.62 -25.66
N GLU A 241 -1.08 -13.88 -25.78
CA GLU A 241 -0.53 -15.07 -26.42
C GLU A 241 -0.90 -16.35 -25.65
N GLN A 242 -0.83 -16.31 -24.32
CA GLN A 242 -1.32 -17.41 -23.45
C GLN A 242 -2.83 -17.63 -23.61
N LEU A 243 -3.63 -16.56 -23.68
CA LEU A 243 -5.05 -16.63 -23.95
C LEU A 243 -5.36 -17.19 -25.35
N GLU A 244 -4.58 -16.85 -26.36
CA GLU A 244 -4.72 -17.43 -27.71
C GLU A 244 -4.34 -18.91 -27.76
N ASP A 245 -3.29 -19.31 -27.04
CA ASP A 245 -2.90 -20.72 -26.91
C ASP A 245 -3.98 -21.53 -26.16
N ILE A 246 -4.59 -20.95 -25.13
CA ILE A 246 -5.74 -21.54 -24.44
C ILE A 246 -6.93 -21.68 -25.41
N LYS A 247 -7.24 -20.63 -26.19
CA LYS A 247 -8.30 -20.67 -27.22
C LYS A 247 -8.02 -21.64 -28.38
N LYS A 248 -6.76 -21.98 -28.66
CA LYS A 248 -6.39 -22.99 -29.65
C LYS A 248 -6.49 -24.42 -29.09
N ARG A 249 -6.25 -24.60 -27.78
CA ARG A 249 -6.34 -25.89 -27.09
C ARG A 249 -7.79 -26.26 -26.74
N VAL A 250 -8.64 -25.26 -26.49
CA VAL A 250 -10.07 -25.43 -26.25
C VAL A 250 -10.79 -25.13 -27.56
N GLY A 251 -11.21 -26.17 -28.28
CA GLY A 251 -11.93 -26.03 -29.56
C GLY A 251 -13.17 -25.14 -29.46
N LYS A 252 -13.59 -24.63 -30.63
CA LYS A 252 -14.58 -23.56 -30.90
C LYS A 252 -15.99 -23.66 -30.27
N GLU A 253 -16.29 -24.60 -29.38
CA GLU A 253 -17.66 -24.81 -28.89
C GLU A 253 -17.99 -24.13 -27.54
N ASP A 254 -17.00 -23.73 -26.72
CA ASP A 254 -17.26 -23.10 -25.40
C ASP A 254 -16.96 -21.59 -25.33
N SER A 255 -16.76 -20.94 -26.48
CA SER A 255 -16.42 -19.50 -26.54
C SER A 255 -17.60 -18.57 -26.20
N SER A 256 -18.84 -19.05 -26.29
CA SER A 256 -20.05 -18.27 -25.96
C SER A 256 -20.31 -18.22 -24.45
N ALA A 257 -20.03 -19.30 -23.71
CA ALA A 257 -20.32 -19.38 -22.28
C ALA A 257 -19.46 -18.43 -21.41
N ILE A 258 -18.24 -18.13 -21.84
CA ILE A 258 -17.33 -17.23 -21.10
C ILE A 258 -17.70 -15.75 -21.31
N ILE A 259 -18.16 -15.37 -22.51
CA ILE A 259 -18.54 -13.98 -22.82
C ILE A 259 -19.86 -13.61 -22.12
N ASP A 260 -20.80 -14.55 -22.04
CA ASP A 260 -22.09 -14.34 -21.36
C ASP A 260 -21.91 -14.22 -19.83
N SER A 261 -20.94 -14.93 -19.24
CA SER A 261 -20.66 -14.87 -17.80
C SER A 261 -20.23 -13.48 -17.29
N LYS A 262 -19.57 -12.68 -18.15
CA LYS A 262 -19.07 -11.35 -17.78
C LYS A 262 -20.14 -10.27 -17.94
N ALA A 263 -20.97 -10.36 -18.98
CA ALA A 263 -22.12 -9.47 -19.16
C ALA A 263 -23.19 -9.68 -18.08
N GLU A 264 -23.36 -10.91 -17.59
CA GLU A 264 -24.33 -11.23 -16.53
C GLU A 264 -23.82 -10.88 -15.12
N ALA A 265 -22.50 -10.92 -14.89
CA ALA A 265 -21.87 -10.43 -13.66
C ALA A 265 -21.94 -8.90 -13.54
N GLU A 266 -21.66 -8.16 -14.62
CA GLU A 266 -21.76 -6.69 -14.64
C GLU A 266 -23.19 -6.18 -14.47
N LYS A 267 -24.18 -6.94 -14.95
CA LYS A 267 -25.61 -6.60 -14.78
C LYS A 267 -26.11 -6.86 -13.35
N LYS A 268 -25.67 -7.98 -12.73
CA LYS A 268 -25.98 -8.30 -11.33
C LYS A 268 -25.30 -7.34 -10.34
N GLU A 269 -24.12 -6.81 -10.66
CA GLU A 269 -23.44 -5.82 -9.83
C GLU A 269 -24.11 -4.43 -9.89
N LYS A 270 -24.64 -4.04 -11.05
CA LYS A 270 -25.45 -2.81 -11.21
C LYS A 270 -26.78 -2.88 -10.45
N GLU A 271 -27.51 -4.00 -10.54
CA GLU A 271 -28.78 -4.18 -9.83
C GLU A 271 -28.60 -4.27 -8.30
N LYS A 272 -27.45 -4.76 -7.82
CA LYS A 272 -27.10 -4.81 -6.40
C LYS A 272 -26.76 -3.41 -5.84
N LYS A 273 -26.03 -2.60 -6.61
CA LYS A 273 -25.72 -1.20 -6.27
C LYS A 273 -26.98 -0.31 -6.26
N GLU A 274 -27.94 -0.53 -7.16
CA GLU A 274 -29.21 0.22 -7.16
C GLU A 274 -30.16 -0.18 -6.01
N LYS A 275 -30.11 -1.43 -5.52
CA LYS A 275 -30.84 -1.86 -4.31
C LYS A 275 -30.23 -1.31 -3.03
N GLU A 276 -28.91 -1.31 -2.91
CA GLU A 276 -28.22 -0.73 -1.73
C GLU A 276 -28.46 0.78 -1.61
N ILE A 277 -28.58 1.52 -2.72
CA ILE A 277 -28.91 2.96 -2.69
C ILE A 277 -30.36 3.18 -2.20
N LYS A 278 -31.33 2.36 -2.62
CA LYS A 278 -32.74 2.47 -2.19
C LYS A 278 -32.98 2.01 -0.75
N ASP A 279 -32.22 1.03 -0.26
CA ASP A 279 -32.32 0.56 1.12
C ASP A 279 -31.65 1.51 2.13
N THR A 280 -30.77 2.40 1.65
CA THR A 280 -30.16 3.46 2.47
C THR A 280 -31.07 4.68 2.58
N GLU A 281 -31.87 5.00 1.55
CA GLU A 281 -32.86 6.10 1.61
C GLU A 281 -34.12 5.77 2.44
N ASN A 282 -34.48 4.49 2.59
CA ASN A 282 -35.66 4.07 3.38
C ASN A 282 -35.38 3.82 4.87
N LYS A 283 -34.12 3.77 5.32
CA LYS A 283 -33.77 3.53 6.73
C LYS A 283 -33.76 4.78 7.62
N ASP A 284 -33.94 5.97 7.05
CA ASP A 284 -34.04 7.22 7.81
C ASP A 284 -35.50 7.60 8.20
N ASN A 285 -36.51 6.77 7.89
CA ASN A 285 -37.92 7.08 8.19
C ASN A 285 -38.64 6.15 9.20
N ASP A 286 -38.05 5.05 9.67
CA ASP A 286 -38.73 4.08 10.54
C ASP A 286 -38.05 3.88 11.91
N THR A 287 -38.01 4.94 12.73
CA THR A 287 -37.81 4.77 14.19
C THR A 287 -38.63 5.77 14.99
N LYS A 288 -39.96 5.68 14.86
CA LYS A 288 -40.91 6.09 15.89
C LYS A 288 -41.99 5.02 15.99
N GLU A 289 -41.97 4.24 17.08
CA GLU A 289 -43.13 3.85 17.89
C GLU A 289 -42.91 2.54 18.69
N GLY A 290 -43.25 2.60 19.99
CA GLY A 290 -43.50 1.47 20.90
C GLY A 290 -42.28 0.92 21.65
N GLY A 291 -42.23 0.76 22.97
CA GLY A 291 -43.15 0.99 24.08
C GLY A 291 -42.40 0.60 25.38
N VAL A 292 -42.49 1.44 26.41
CA VAL A 292 -41.72 1.36 27.67
C VAL A 292 -42.52 0.59 28.73
N THR A 293 -41.87 -0.31 29.47
CA THR A 293 -42.31 -0.77 30.81
C THR A 293 -41.49 -0.09 31.92
N GLU A 294 -42.09 0.03 33.10
CA GLU A 294 -42.11 1.25 33.92
C GLU A 294 -41.01 1.43 34.99
N ASP A 295 -39.91 0.65 34.99
CA ASP A 295 -38.99 0.61 36.15
C ASP A 295 -37.61 1.29 35.98
N THR A 296 -37.38 2.14 34.98
CA THR A 296 -36.06 2.79 34.77
C THR A 296 -36.06 4.32 34.70
N LYS A 297 -37.17 4.99 35.03
CA LYS A 297 -37.35 6.44 34.78
C LYS A 297 -36.59 7.43 35.67
N ASN A 298 -35.86 7.03 36.71
CA ASN A 298 -35.31 8.01 37.67
C ASN A 298 -33.77 8.17 37.73
N ILE A 299 -33.01 7.66 36.75
CA ILE A 299 -31.53 7.85 36.72
C ILE A 299 -31.03 8.61 35.47
N ILE A 300 -31.87 8.84 34.45
CA ILE A 300 -31.40 9.28 33.11
C ILE A 300 -31.44 10.81 32.87
N ASN A 301 -32.13 11.61 33.70
CA ASN A 301 -32.48 12.99 33.32
C ASN A 301 -31.39 14.08 33.45
N ASN A 302 -30.09 13.76 33.62
CA ASN A 302 -29.04 14.80 33.70
C ASN A 302 -27.77 14.55 32.87
N LYS A 303 -27.71 13.50 32.03
CA LYS A 303 -26.58 13.26 31.12
C LYS A 303 -26.88 13.53 29.64
N ASP A 304 -28.14 13.45 29.20
CA ASP A 304 -28.49 13.41 27.77
C ASP A 304 -28.50 14.77 27.03
N THR A 305 -28.41 15.90 27.73
CA THR A 305 -28.43 17.22 27.09
C THR A 305 -27.05 17.74 26.68
N LYS A 306 -25.97 17.18 27.21
CA LYS A 306 -24.59 17.60 26.87
C LYS A 306 -24.02 16.77 25.72
N ASP A 307 -24.25 15.46 25.73
CA ASP A 307 -23.75 14.53 24.71
C ASP A 307 -24.47 14.69 23.35
N SER A 308 -25.75 15.11 23.35
CA SER A 308 -26.51 15.29 22.10
C SER A 308 -26.13 16.54 21.30
N LYS A 309 -25.54 17.56 21.94
CA LYS A 309 -25.02 18.75 21.27
C LYS A 309 -23.62 18.51 20.70
N GLU A 310 -22.74 17.85 21.46
CA GLU A 310 -21.40 17.46 20.99
C GLU A 310 -21.46 16.46 19.81
N LEU A 311 -22.43 15.54 19.80
CA LEU A 311 -22.63 14.64 18.65
C LEU A 311 -23.13 15.36 17.39
N LYS A 312 -23.98 16.39 17.51
CA LYS A 312 -24.45 17.18 16.38
C LYS A 312 -23.33 18.03 15.78
N ASP A 313 -22.57 18.71 16.64
CA ASP A 313 -21.45 19.55 16.21
C ASP A 313 -20.32 18.71 15.56
N SER A 314 -20.10 17.47 16.05
CA SER A 314 -19.15 16.51 15.46
C SER A 314 -19.63 15.99 14.09
N LYS A 315 -20.93 15.73 13.93
CA LYS A 315 -21.51 15.27 12.67
C LYS A 315 -21.48 16.37 11.60
N GLU A 316 -21.84 17.61 11.95
CA GLU A 316 -21.76 18.75 11.02
C GLU A 316 -20.32 19.04 10.58
N LYS A 317 -19.34 18.92 11.50
CA LYS A 317 -17.92 19.06 11.16
C LYS A 317 -17.44 17.95 10.22
N MET A 318 -17.82 16.71 10.47
CA MET A 318 -17.48 15.57 9.60
C MET A 318 -18.09 15.71 8.20
N GLU A 319 -19.34 16.19 8.11
CA GLU A 319 -20.01 16.45 6.83
C GLU A 319 -19.34 17.59 6.04
N ALA A 320 -18.90 18.64 6.73
CA ALA A 320 -18.12 19.73 6.13
C ALA A 320 -16.74 19.26 5.61
N ASP A 321 -16.03 18.42 6.38
CA ASP A 321 -14.73 17.86 5.99
C ASP A 321 -14.87 16.93 4.78
N ILE A 322 -15.93 16.11 4.72
CA ILE A 322 -16.23 15.25 3.56
C ILE A 322 -16.56 16.10 2.32
N ALA A 323 -17.29 17.21 2.47
CA ALA A 323 -17.59 18.12 1.38
C ALA A 323 -16.32 18.78 0.82
N ALA A 324 -15.40 19.21 1.69
CA ALA A 324 -14.12 19.81 1.30
C ALA A 324 -13.22 18.83 0.54
N VAL A 325 -13.16 17.57 0.98
CA VAL A 325 -12.39 16.51 0.30
C VAL A 325 -12.98 16.20 -1.08
N LYS A 326 -14.31 16.18 -1.22
CA LYS A 326 -14.98 15.98 -2.52
C LYS A 326 -14.70 17.12 -3.49
N ASP A 327 -14.74 18.37 -3.03
CA ASP A 327 -14.44 19.54 -3.85
C ASP A 327 -12.96 19.55 -4.30
N ALA A 328 -12.04 19.20 -3.41
CA ALA A 328 -10.61 19.07 -3.75
C ALA A 328 -10.36 17.97 -4.81
N ALA A 329 -11.04 16.82 -4.68
CA ALA A 329 -10.93 15.74 -5.65
C ALA A 329 -11.49 16.12 -7.04
N LEU A 330 -12.62 16.84 -7.09
CA LEU A 330 -13.20 17.36 -8.33
C LEU A 330 -12.28 18.38 -9.01
N LYS A 331 -11.66 19.28 -8.24
CA LYS A 331 -10.67 20.24 -8.76
C LYS A 331 -9.42 19.55 -9.30
N ALA A 332 -8.93 18.52 -8.61
CA ALA A 332 -7.78 17.74 -9.08
C ALA A 332 -8.09 16.97 -10.37
N ALA A 333 -9.29 16.37 -10.48
CA ALA A 333 -9.74 15.69 -11.70
C ALA A 333 -9.89 16.67 -12.88
N ALA A 334 -10.45 17.86 -12.65
CA ALA A 334 -10.56 18.90 -13.67
C ALA A 334 -9.18 19.42 -14.14
N ALA A 335 -8.22 19.57 -13.22
CA ALA A 335 -6.84 19.94 -13.56
C ALA A 335 -6.14 18.86 -14.40
N ALA A 336 -6.33 17.58 -14.06
CA ALA A 336 -5.78 16.45 -14.82
C ALA A 336 -6.37 16.38 -16.24
N GLU A 337 -7.68 16.62 -16.42
CA GLU A 337 -8.30 16.69 -17.75
C GLU A 337 -7.81 17.89 -18.57
N ALA A 338 -7.60 19.05 -17.95
CA ALA A 338 -7.08 20.23 -18.62
C ALA A 338 -5.64 20.00 -19.12
N MET A 339 -4.79 19.35 -18.32
CA MET A 339 -3.44 18.95 -18.71
C MET A 339 -3.44 17.92 -19.84
N ALA A 340 -4.37 16.95 -19.83
CA ALA A 340 -4.52 15.98 -20.90
C ALA A 340 -5.01 16.59 -22.23
N LYS A 341 -5.80 17.68 -22.18
CA LYS A 341 -6.25 18.42 -23.37
C LYS A 341 -5.18 19.36 -23.93
N ALA A 342 -4.29 19.91 -23.09
CA ALA A 342 -3.18 20.77 -23.51
C ALA A 342 -2.02 20.01 -24.17
N GLY A 343 -1.91 18.69 -23.95
CA GLY A 343 -0.83 17.84 -24.47
C GLY A 343 -1.03 17.23 -25.86
N LYS A 344 -2.09 17.57 -26.60
CA LYS A 344 -2.28 17.06 -27.98
C LYS A 344 -1.83 18.08 -29.03
N PRO A 345 -0.83 17.78 -29.87
CA PRO A 345 -0.52 18.60 -31.04
C PRO A 345 -1.68 18.60 -32.03
N ASN A 346 -2.01 19.77 -32.55
CA ASN A 346 -3.08 19.99 -33.51
C ASN A 346 -2.64 19.53 -34.91
N GLU A 347 -2.63 18.22 -35.18
CA GLU A 347 -2.51 17.68 -36.55
C GLU A 347 -3.84 17.87 -37.29
N LYS A 348 -4.02 19.06 -37.89
CA LYS A 348 -4.85 19.29 -39.10
C LYS A 348 -4.79 20.77 -39.52
N LYS A 349 -3.92 21.07 -40.49
CA LYS A 349 -3.93 22.17 -41.49
C LYS A 349 -2.49 22.30 -42.03
N LYS A 350 -2.15 22.20 -43.31
CA LYS A 350 -2.88 22.16 -44.58
C LYS A 350 -1.98 21.46 -45.63
N LEU A 351 -2.60 20.68 -46.52
CA LEU A 351 -2.14 20.55 -47.91
C LEU A 351 -2.31 21.89 -48.65
N ASN A 352 -1.39 22.10 -49.59
CA ASN A 352 -1.22 23.16 -50.60
C ASN A 352 -0.13 24.18 -50.29
#